data_AF-A0A4S2QXB0-F1
#
_entry.id   AF-A0A4S2QXB0-F1
#
_cell.length_a   1.000
_cell.length_b   1.000
_cell.length_c   1.000
_cell.angle_alpha   90.00
_cell.angle_beta   90.00
_cell.angle_gamma   90.00
#
_symmetry.space_group_name_H-M   'P 1'
#
loop_
_entity.id
_entity.type
_entity.pdbx_description
1 polymer ?
#
loop_
_entity_poly.entity_id
_entity_poly.type
_entity_poly.pdbx_seq_one_letter_code
_entity_poly.pdbx_strand_id
1 'polypeptide(L)'
;MPRQNPLPHPTRRQAPRKRHTPHRRPRLPRLPLHQLLRPLAPRPPTRPRHLHPHDTQRTHPHTGAHPVKALTIRQPWAAAIAHGTKRTENCSWPVPSKHLGARILIHAAADKDRTRRPSHECPRVLTDNIGIWPDDRSAILAVATLTECHFGQGPDCCTPWGMQGYFHWTLANVIALPEPIPAKGDLGFWTPPADVLDAVLAQQTEAAQ
;
A
#
# COMPACT_ATOMS: atom_id res chain seq x y z
N MET A 1 -23.56 63.97 -0.57
CA MET A 1 -23.68 62.51 -0.79
C MET A 1 -23.93 61.84 0.55
N PRO A 2 -25.14 61.29 0.82
CA PRO A 2 -25.46 60.74 2.13
C PRO A 2 -24.83 59.35 2.31
N ARG A 3 -24.22 59.13 3.47
CA ARG A 3 -23.66 57.84 3.90
C ARG A 3 -24.80 56.85 4.14
N GLN A 4 -24.79 55.73 3.41
CA GLN A 4 -25.72 54.63 3.63
C GLN A 4 -25.24 53.80 4.84
N ASN A 5 -26.13 53.61 5.82
CA ASN A 5 -25.92 52.68 6.93
C ASN A 5 -26.06 51.23 6.41
N PRO A 6 -25.18 50.30 6.80
CA PRO A 6 -25.31 48.90 6.41
C PRO A 6 -26.46 48.20 7.16
N LEU A 7 -27.19 47.35 6.42
CA LEU A 7 -28.28 46.50 6.89
C LEU A 7 -27.76 45.41 7.86
N PRO A 8 -28.57 44.97 8.86
CA PRO A 8 -28.17 43.94 9.79
C PRO A 8 -28.15 42.53 9.15
N HIS A 9 -27.09 41.76 9.43
CA HIS A 9 -26.96 40.36 8.99
C HIS A 9 -27.97 39.43 9.69
N PRO A 10 -28.52 38.42 8.98
CA PRO A 10 -29.45 37.47 9.57
C PRO A 10 -28.74 36.54 10.57
N THR A 11 -29.31 36.42 11.77
CA THR A 11 -28.86 35.51 12.83
C THR A 11 -29.10 34.06 12.43
N ARG A 12 -28.00 33.28 12.36
CA ARG A 12 -28.02 31.84 12.11
C ARG A 12 -28.68 31.13 13.30
N ARG A 13 -29.93 30.65 13.13
CA ARG A 13 -30.58 29.76 14.09
C ARG A 13 -29.73 28.51 14.30
N GLN A 14 -29.28 28.27 15.53
CA GLN A 14 -28.62 27.03 15.91
C GLN A 14 -29.65 25.90 16.01
N ALA A 15 -29.37 24.78 15.36
CA ALA A 15 -30.18 23.56 15.48
C ALA A 15 -30.02 22.93 16.88
N PRO A 16 -31.07 22.34 17.46
CA PRO A 16 -30.98 21.74 18.79
C PRO A 16 -30.05 20.53 18.79
N ARG A 17 -29.11 20.49 19.75
CA ARG A 17 -28.22 19.34 19.98
C ARG A 17 -29.05 18.12 20.40
N LYS A 18 -28.93 17.02 19.65
CA LYS A 18 -29.50 15.72 20.06
C LYS A 18 -28.83 15.25 21.35
N ARG A 19 -29.61 14.96 22.38
CA ARG A 19 -29.12 14.38 23.65
C ARG A 19 -28.66 12.94 23.38
N HIS A 20 -27.40 12.65 23.70
CA HIS A 20 -26.90 11.27 23.71
C HIS A 20 -27.45 10.55 24.95
N THR A 21 -28.31 9.55 24.72
CA THR A 21 -28.64 8.53 25.73
C THR A 21 -27.47 7.55 25.84
N PRO A 22 -26.88 7.34 27.03
CA PRO A 22 -25.83 6.34 27.20
C PRO A 22 -26.43 4.93 27.09
N HIS A 23 -25.88 4.10 26.22
CA HIS A 23 -26.20 2.67 26.16
C HIS A 23 -25.79 2.01 27.49
N ARG A 24 -26.77 1.41 28.20
CA ARG A 24 -26.51 0.53 29.34
C ARG A 24 -25.70 -0.68 28.85
N ARG A 25 -24.48 -0.83 29.36
CA ARG A 25 -23.70 -2.06 29.16
C ARG A 25 -24.41 -3.24 29.85
N PRO A 26 -24.58 -4.39 29.18
CA PRO A 26 -25.09 -5.59 29.85
C PRO A 26 -24.09 -6.05 30.90
N ARG A 27 -24.58 -6.37 32.11
CA ARG A 27 -23.77 -6.97 33.18
C ARG A 27 -23.45 -8.41 32.79
N LEU A 28 -22.16 -8.73 32.65
CA LEU A 28 -21.70 -10.11 32.52
C LEU A 28 -21.95 -10.86 33.86
N PRO A 29 -22.38 -12.13 33.81
CA PRO A 29 -22.53 -12.93 35.02
C PRO A 29 -21.18 -13.15 35.70
N ARG A 30 -21.12 -12.94 37.02
CA ARG A 30 -19.95 -13.24 37.85
C ARG A 30 -19.87 -14.76 38.03
N LEU A 31 -18.97 -15.40 37.29
CA LEU A 31 -18.59 -16.79 37.56
C LEU A 31 -17.69 -16.84 38.83
N PRO A 32 -17.84 -17.86 39.70
CA PRO A 32 -17.05 -17.97 40.92
C PRO A 32 -15.58 -18.32 40.62
N LEU A 33 -14.66 -17.73 41.41
CA LEU A 33 -13.20 -17.74 41.20
C LEU A 33 -12.56 -19.14 41.11
N HIS A 34 -13.21 -20.19 41.62
CA HIS A 34 -12.67 -21.55 41.63
C HIS A 34 -12.81 -22.28 40.27
N GLN A 35 -13.51 -21.71 39.28
CA GLN A 35 -13.58 -22.27 37.92
C GLN A 35 -12.50 -21.71 36.96
N LEU A 36 -11.69 -20.74 37.39
CA LEU A 36 -10.63 -20.12 36.58
C LEU A 36 -9.24 -20.76 36.77
N LEU A 37 -9.15 -21.82 37.58
CA LEU A 37 -7.89 -22.48 37.93
C LEU A 37 -7.96 -23.99 37.64
N ARG A 38 -8.42 -24.36 36.44
CA ARG A 38 -8.07 -25.68 35.89
C ARG A 38 -6.64 -25.62 35.36
N PRO A 39 -5.72 -26.49 35.83
CA PRO A 39 -4.41 -26.61 35.21
C PRO A 39 -4.61 -26.99 33.74
N LEU A 40 -4.06 -26.19 32.84
CA LEU A 40 -3.93 -26.59 31.44
C LEU A 40 -3.10 -27.88 31.41
N ALA A 41 -3.67 -28.96 30.90
CA ALA A 41 -2.91 -30.18 30.64
C ALA A 41 -1.68 -29.83 29.77
N PRO A 42 -0.50 -30.40 30.06
CA PRO A 42 0.69 -30.15 29.25
C PRO A 42 0.38 -30.55 27.81
N ARG A 43 0.64 -29.64 26.87
CA ARG A 43 0.50 -29.91 25.45
C ARG A 43 1.42 -31.09 25.11
N PRO A 44 0.97 -32.10 24.34
CA PRO A 44 1.86 -33.17 23.90
C PRO A 44 3.02 -32.55 23.11
N PRO A 45 4.24 -33.13 23.17
CA PRO A 45 5.36 -32.63 22.40
C PRO A 45 4.95 -32.63 20.92
N THR A 46 4.92 -31.44 20.33
CA THR A 46 4.77 -31.32 18.87
C THR A 46 5.95 -32.07 18.26
N ARG A 47 5.65 -33.14 17.49
CA ARG A 47 6.66 -33.79 16.64
C ARG A 47 7.46 -32.70 15.95
N PRO A 48 8.81 -32.76 15.94
CA PRO A 48 9.59 -31.85 15.12
C PRO A 48 9.04 -32.00 13.70
N ARG A 49 8.51 -30.91 13.15
CA ARG A 49 8.31 -30.83 11.71
C ARG A 49 9.69 -31.08 11.14
N HIS A 50 9.87 -32.21 10.47
CA HIS A 50 11.01 -32.38 9.58
C HIS A 50 10.98 -31.19 8.64
N LEU A 51 11.88 -30.23 8.90
CA LEU A 51 12.28 -29.22 7.94
C LEU A 51 12.77 -30.04 6.75
N HIS A 52 11.92 -30.14 5.73
CA HIS A 52 12.36 -30.67 4.46
C HIS A 52 13.47 -29.73 3.97
N PRO A 53 14.68 -30.24 3.69
CA PRO A 53 15.70 -29.43 3.07
C PRO A 53 15.15 -28.96 1.73
N HIS A 54 15.11 -27.63 1.55
CA HIS A 54 14.83 -26.89 0.32
C HIS A 54 14.02 -27.67 -0.73
N ASP A 55 12.69 -27.55 -0.65
CA ASP A 55 11.83 -27.86 -1.79
C ASP A 55 12.13 -26.78 -2.85
N THR A 56 13.11 -27.11 -3.70
CA THR A 56 13.46 -26.42 -4.93
C THR A 56 12.19 -26.06 -5.68
N GLN A 57 11.95 -24.76 -5.81
CA GLN A 57 11.19 -24.14 -6.90
C GLN A 57 10.09 -25.04 -7.49
N ARG A 58 8.92 -25.06 -6.84
CA ARG A 58 7.70 -25.50 -7.52
C ARG A 58 7.33 -24.42 -8.54
N THR A 59 8.00 -24.43 -9.68
CA THR A 59 7.61 -23.67 -10.86
C THR A 59 6.31 -24.27 -11.35
N HIS A 60 5.19 -23.69 -10.91
CA HIS A 60 3.94 -23.91 -11.61
C HIS A 60 4.11 -23.33 -13.02
N PRO A 61 4.02 -24.14 -14.09
CA PRO A 61 3.99 -23.59 -15.45
C PRO A 61 2.73 -22.74 -15.55
N HIS A 62 2.91 -21.43 -15.60
CA HIS A 62 1.84 -20.49 -15.86
C HIS A 62 1.53 -20.52 -17.35
N THR A 63 0.86 -21.58 -17.80
CA THR A 63 0.34 -21.69 -19.16
C THR A 63 -0.88 -20.78 -19.29
N GLY A 64 -0.61 -19.53 -19.63
CA GLY A 64 -1.61 -18.48 -19.86
C GLY A 64 -1.11 -17.15 -19.30
N ALA A 65 -0.19 -16.49 -20.01
CA ALA A 65 0.37 -15.20 -19.58
C ALA A 65 -0.77 -14.22 -19.25
N HIS A 66 -0.97 -13.95 -17.95
CA HIS A 66 -1.90 -12.91 -17.54
C HIS A 66 -1.48 -11.58 -18.14
N PRO A 67 -2.43 -10.77 -18.66
CA PRO A 67 -2.11 -9.46 -19.19
C PRO A 67 -1.45 -8.62 -18.10
N VAL A 68 -0.32 -7.98 -18.45
CA VAL A 68 0.45 -7.13 -17.54
C VAL A 68 -0.46 -6.05 -16.96
N LYS A 69 -0.42 -5.90 -15.64
CA LYS A 69 -1.23 -4.94 -14.90
C LYS A 69 -0.39 -3.77 -14.43
N ALA A 70 -1.01 -2.62 -14.28
CA ALA A 70 -0.43 -1.46 -13.64
C ALA A 70 -1.08 -1.22 -12.27
N LEU A 71 -0.30 -0.60 -11.37
CA LEU A 71 -0.74 -0.11 -10.08
C LEU A 71 -0.43 1.38 -9.99
N THR A 72 -1.46 2.19 -9.76
CA THR A 72 -1.32 3.64 -9.58
C THR A 72 -0.93 3.97 -8.15
N ILE A 73 0.23 4.61 -8.00
CA ILE A 73 0.84 5.02 -6.74
C ILE A 73 1.01 6.54 -6.77
N ARG A 74 0.68 7.22 -5.67
CA ARG A 74 0.80 8.67 -5.59
C ARG A 74 2.26 9.10 -5.45
N GLN A 75 2.61 10.23 -6.06
CA GLN A 75 3.89 10.88 -5.77
C GLN A 75 3.92 11.35 -4.30
N PRO A 76 5.06 11.27 -3.61
CA PRO A 76 6.40 10.94 -4.12
C PRO A 76 6.73 9.43 -4.13
N TRP A 77 5.78 8.58 -3.74
CA TRP A 77 6.05 7.17 -3.48
C TRP A 77 6.33 6.36 -4.75
N ALA A 78 5.72 6.74 -5.88
CA ALA A 78 6.02 6.16 -7.18
C ALA A 78 7.50 6.38 -7.56
N ALA A 79 7.99 7.61 -7.42
CA ALA A 79 9.39 7.94 -7.65
C ALA A 79 10.33 7.26 -6.62
N ALA A 80 9.93 7.18 -5.36
CA ALA A 80 10.69 6.46 -4.33
C ALA A 80 10.84 4.96 -4.63
N ILE A 81 9.87 4.36 -5.32
CA ILE A 81 9.95 2.98 -5.80
C ILE A 81 10.89 2.92 -7.00
N ALA A 82 10.65 3.73 -8.04
CA ALA A 82 11.40 3.71 -9.29
C ALA A 82 12.89 4.03 -9.09
N HIS A 83 13.19 5.13 -8.41
CA HIS A 83 14.56 5.67 -8.30
C HIS A 83 15.17 5.52 -6.90
N GLY A 84 14.35 5.20 -5.90
CA GLY A 84 14.79 5.04 -4.52
C GLY A 84 14.87 3.59 -4.08
N THR A 85 14.87 3.41 -2.75
CA THR A 85 14.96 2.11 -2.08
C THR A 85 13.61 1.60 -1.59
N LYS A 86 12.49 2.26 -1.95
CA LYS A 86 11.16 1.82 -1.53
C LYS A 86 10.80 0.52 -2.25
N ARG A 87 10.69 -0.57 -1.48
CA ARG A 87 10.34 -1.92 -1.96
C ARG A 87 9.09 -2.48 -1.29
N THR A 88 8.37 -1.64 -0.55
CA THR A 88 7.14 -2.00 0.14
C THR A 88 6.08 -0.97 -0.20
N GLU A 89 4.97 -1.41 -0.79
CA GLU A 89 3.76 -0.60 -0.94
C GLU A 89 2.78 -0.91 0.20
N ASN A 90 2.18 0.14 0.78
CA ASN A 90 1.28 0.01 1.92
C ASN A 90 -0.18 0.12 1.44
N CYS A 91 -0.93 -0.97 1.54
CA CYS A 91 -2.31 -1.05 1.09
C CYS A 91 -3.25 -1.39 2.24
N SER A 92 -4.49 -0.88 2.19
CA SER A 92 -5.53 -1.24 3.16
C SER A 92 -6.14 -2.64 2.93
N TRP A 93 -5.65 -3.34 1.91
CA TRP A 93 -6.15 -4.64 1.46
C TRP A 93 -5.00 -5.53 0.97
N PRO A 94 -5.14 -6.87 1.04
CA PRO A 94 -4.09 -7.79 0.61
C PRO A 94 -3.99 -7.89 -0.90
N VAL A 95 -2.80 -8.22 -1.42
CA VAL A 95 -2.63 -8.56 -2.84
C VAL A 95 -3.57 -9.71 -3.22
N PRO A 96 -4.35 -9.62 -4.31
CA PRO A 96 -5.09 -10.76 -4.85
C PRO A 96 -4.09 -11.83 -5.30
N SER A 97 -4.25 -13.08 -4.84
CA SER A 97 -3.25 -14.14 -5.01
C SER A 97 -2.81 -14.38 -6.47
N LYS A 98 -3.68 -14.09 -7.45
CA LYS A 98 -3.37 -14.16 -8.89
C LYS A 98 -2.30 -13.18 -9.38
N HIS A 99 -1.98 -12.15 -8.60
CA HIS A 99 -0.97 -11.15 -8.93
C HIS A 99 0.36 -11.39 -8.19
N LEU A 100 0.41 -12.33 -7.23
CA LEU A 100 1.68 -12.73 -6.62
C LEU A 100 2.55 -13.46 -7.66
N GLY A 101 3.82 -13.09 -7.69
CA GLY A 101 4.79 -13.50 -8.71
C GLY A 101 4.67 -12.75 -10.05
N ALA A 102 3.63 -11.93 -10.26
CA ALA A 102 3.43 -11.25 -11.53
C ALA A 102 4.32 -10.00 -11.66
N ARG A 103 4.71 -9.69 -12.91
CA ARG A 103 5.23 -8.37 -13.27
C ARG A 103 4.08 -7.37 -13.36
N ILE A 104 4.29 -6.22 -12.74
CA ILE A 104 3.37 -5.09 -12.74
C ILE A 104 4.11 -3.82 -13.15
N LEU A 105 3.36 -2.86 -13.67
CA LEU A 105 3.84 -1.52 -13.94
C LEU A 105 3.53 -0.60 -12.76
N ILE A 106 4.48 0.25 -12.42
CA ILE A 106 4.34 1.30 -11.42
C ILE A 106 3.94 2.58 -12.14
N HIS A 107 2.70 3.00 -11.92
CA HIS A 107 2.16 4.24 -12.46
C HIS A 107 2.19 5.34 -11.40
N ALA A 108 2.68 6.52 -11.76
CA ALA A 108 2.57 7.72 -10.94
C ALA A 108 1.22 8.40 -11.15
N ALA A 109 0.45 8.55 -10.07
CA ALA A 109 -0.84 9.23 -10.10
C ALA A 109 -0.71 10.71 -10.53
N ALA A 110 -1.80 11.28 -11.06
CA ALA A 110 -1.88 12.72 -11.35
C ALA A 110 -1.72 13.56 -10.07
N ASP A 111 -2.40 13.13 -9.01
CA ASP A 111 -2.36 13.77 -7.70
C ASP A 111 -1.22 13.22 -6.84
N LYS A 112 -0.53 14.14 -6.16
CA LYS A 112 0.42 13.78 -5.12
C LYS A 112 -0.29 13.38 -3.84
N ASP A 113 0.37 12.54 -3.06
CA ASP A 113 0.02 12.29 -1.69
C ASP A 113 0.11 13.61 -0.92
N ARG A 114 -1.02 14.01 -0.34
CA ARG A 114 -1.12 15.22 0.48
C ARG A 114 -0.50 14.99 1.86
N THR A 115 -0.29 13.74 2.24
CA THR A 115 0.48 13.35 3.41
C THR A 115 1.96 13.27 3.01
N ARG A 116 2.70 14.36 3.32
CA ARG A 116 4.11 14.52 2.89
C ARG A 116 5.07 13.56 3.61
N ARG A 117 4.61 12.79 4.59
CA ARG A 117 5.45 11.86 5.38
C ARG A 117 4.81 10.47 5.38
N PRO A 118 5.56 9.41 5.06
CA PRO A 118 5.07 8.04 5.12
C PRO A 118 5.02 7.64 6.59
N SER A 119 3.89 7.92 7.25
CA SER A 119 3.69 7.77 8.70
C SER A 119 4.76 8.46 9.58
N HIS A 120 4.61 8.41 10.90
CA HIS A 120 5.65 8.89 11.83
C HIS A 120 6.85 7.93 11.91
N GLU A 121 6.74 6.75 11.29
CA GLU A 121 7.65 5.60 11.45
C GLU A 121 8.79 5.60 10.43
N CYS A 122 8.63 6.24 9.27
CA CYS A 122 9.70 6.32 8.29
C CYS A 122 10.74 7.39 8.70
N PRO A 123 12.04 7.02 8.82
CA PRO A 123 13.10 7.97 9.15
C PRO A 123 13.11 9.18 8.22
N ARG A 124 13.11 10.38 8.82
CA ARG A 124 13.09 11.64 8.06
C ARG A 124 14.17 11.70 6.99
N VAL A 125 15.39 11.23 7.29
CA VAL A 125 16.53 11.19 6.36
C VAL A 125 16.24 10.49 5.03
N LEU A 126 15.35 9.50 5.00
CA LEU A 126 14.97 8.79 3.77
C LEU A 126 13.89 9.52 2.96
N THR A 127 13.25 10.50 3.58
CA THR A 127 12.13 11.27 3.03
C THR A 127 12.47 12.75 2.83
N ASP A 128 13.53 13.26 3.47
CA ASP A 128 13.88 14.69 3.41
C ASP A 128 14.44 15.07 2.02
N ASN A 129 14.99 14.09 1.30
CA ASN A 129 15.46 14.22 -0.08
C ASN A 129 14.42 13.78 -1.12
N ILE A 130 13.15 13.59 -0.74
CA ILE A 130 12.06 13.26 -1.67
C ILE A 130 11.99 14.24 -2.87
N GLY A 131 12.39 15.50 -2.67
CA GLY A 131 12.41 16.52 -3.71
C GLY A 131 13.52 16.37 -4.76
N ILE A 132 14.41 15.38 -4.62
CA ILE A 132 15.48 15.09 -5.61
C ILE A 132 14.94 14.22 -6.74
N TRP A 133 13.94 13.37 -6.48
CA TRP A 133 13.41 12.48 -7.50
C TRP A 133 12.50 13.23 -8.48
N PRO A 134 12.45 12.79 -9.75
CA PRO A 134 11.49 13.32 -10.72
C PRO A 134 10.04 13.26 -10.22
N ASP A 135 9.31 14.37 -10.38
CA ASP A 135 7.88 14.48 -10.02
C ASP A 135 6.99 14.19 -11.23
N ASP A 136 7.33 13.18 -12.02
CA ASP A 136 6.55 12.72 -13.15
C ASP A 136 5.17 12.23 -12.68
N ARG A 137 4.14 12.59 -13.43
CA ARG A 137 2.73 12.34 -13.07
C ARG A 137 1.98 11.82 -14.27
N SER A 138 0.95 11.02 -14.01
CA SER A 138 0.15 10.38 -15.05
C SER A 138 1.03 9.61 -16.04
N ALA A 139 2.00 8.85 -15.52
CA ALA A 139 2.97 8.13 -16.33
C ALA A 139 3.39 6.81 -15.67
N ILE A 140 3.75 5.82 -16.48
CA ILE A 140 4.47 4.63 -16.03
C ILE A 140 5.93 5.00 -15.81
N LEU A 141 6.45 4.68 -14.62
CA LEU A 141 7.83 5.02 -14.23
C LEU A 141 8.74 3.79 -14.12
N ALA A 142 8.17 2.63 -13.80
CA ALA A 142 8.95 1.43 -13.53
C ALA A 142 8.15 0.16 -13.77
N VAL A 143 8.87 -0.95 -13.87
CA VAL A 143 8.33 -2.32 -13.83
C VAL A 143 8.83 -2.97 -12.55
N ALA A 144 7.98 -3.74 -11.88
CA ALA A 144 8.33 -4.46 -10.66
C ALA A 144 7.68 -5.85 -10.63
N THR A 145 8.26 -6.79 -9.90
CA THR A 145 7.63 -8.07 -9.57
C THR A 145 6.99 -7.96 -8.18
N LEU A 146 5.71 -8.34 -8.08
CA LEU A 146 4.99 -8.38 -6.81
C LEU A 146 5.22 -9.74 -6.15
N THR A 147 6.07 -9.82 -5.12
CA THR A 147 6.56 -11.12 -4.62
C THR A 147 5.81 -11.63 -3.40
N GLU A 148 5.55 -10.76 -2.42
CA GLU A 148 5.01 -11.15 -1.12
C GLU A 148 3.92 -10.18 -0.66
N CYS A 149 3.04 -10.67 0.22
CA CYS A 149 2.04 -9.85 0.88
C CYS A 149 1.84 -10.33 2.31
N HIS A 150 2.05 -9.44 3.29
CA HIS A 150 1.77 -9.72 4.70
C HIS A 150 1.18 -8.50 5.39
N PHE A 151 0.55 -8.70 6.55
CA PHE A 151 0.02 -7.59 7.35
C PHE A 151 1.08 -7.09 8.32
N GLY A 152 1.31 -5.77 8.37
CA GLY A 152 2.29 -5.13 9.25
C GLY A 152 1.85 -5.16 10.72
N GLN A 153 2.27 -6.19 11.45
CA GLN A 153 1.88 -6.43 12.85
C GLN A 153 2.65 -5.59 13.87
N GLY A 154 3.77 -4.95 13.49
CA GLY A 154 4.64 -4.21 14.42
C GLY A 154 5.48 -3.12 13.75
N PRO A 155 6.15 -2.28 14.55
CA PRO A 155 6.85 -1.08 14.07
C PRO A 155 8.09 -1.37 13.23
N ASP A 156 8.72 -2.54 13.42
CA ASP A 156 9.95 -2.93 12.71
C ASP A 156 9.68 -3.71 11.40
N CYS A 157 8.40 -3.90 11.05
CA CYS A 157 7.99 -4.66 9.88
C CYS A 157 8.23 -3.88 8.59
N CYS A 158 9.08 -4.38 7.69
CA CYS A 158 9.45 -3.73 6.43
C CYS A 158 9.99 -2.29 6.61
N THR A 159 10.70 -2.03 7.71
CA THR A 159 11.42 -0.76 7.88
C THR A 159 12.37 -0.54 6.70
N PRO A 160 12.49 0.69 6.20
CA PRO A 160 11.89 1.92 6.73
C PRO A 160 10.52 2.29 6.13
N TRP A 161 9.96 1.46 5.25
CA TRP A 161 8.87 1.85 4.37
C TRP A 161 7.49 1.29 4.75
N GLY A 162 7.47 0.24 5.55
CA GLY A 162 6.25 -0.38 6.06
C GLY A 162 5.56 0.53 7.08
N MET A 163 4.23 0.65 6.98
CA MET A 163 3.39 1.30 7.98
C MET A 163 2.67 0.25 8.82
N GLN A 164 2.65 0.42 10.15
CA GLN A 164 1.86 -0.46 11.01
C GLN A 164 0.36 -0.44 10.63
N GLY A 165 -0.29 -1.62 10.66
CA GLY A 165 -1.73 -1.73 10.42
C GLY A 165 -2.15 -1.74 8.94
N TYR A 166 -1.19 -1.79 8.01
CA TYR A 166 -1.41 -1.94 6.58
C TYR A 166 -0.91 -3.29 6.06
N PHE A 167 -1.42 -3.71 4.91
CA PHE A 167 -0.80 -4.79 4.14
C PHE A 167 0.44 -4.24 3.43
N HIS A 168 1.54 -4.95 3.57
CA HIS A 168 2.82 -4.66 2.95
C HIS A 168 2.95 -5.53 1.71
N TRP A 169 2.94 -4.87 0.57
CA TRP A 169 3.12 -5.49 -0.74
C TRP A 169 4.59 -5.36 -1.13
N THR A 170 5.30 -6.48 -1.19
CA THR A 170 6.73 -6.48 -1.48
C THR A 170 6.96 -6.41 -2.99
N LEU A 171 7.79 -5.46 -3.40
CA LEU A 171 8.20 -5.23 -4.78
C LEU A 171 9.66 -5.65 -4.95
N ALA A 172 9.91 -6.64 -5.80
CA ALA A 172 11.24 -7.07 -6.21
C ALA A 172 11.52 -6.70 -7.66
N ASN A 173 12.78 -6.80 -8.09
CA ASN A 173 13.19 -6.57 -9.49
C ASN A 173 12.65 -5.27 -10.07
N VAL A 174 12.69 -4.20 -9.27
CA VAL A 174 12.24 -2.88 -9.70
C VAL A 174 13.24 -2.34 -10.72
N ILE A 175 12.74 -2.07 -11.92
CA ILE A 175 13.50 -1.49 -13.03
C ILE A 175 12.81 -0.18 -13.40
N ALA A 176 13.48 0.95 -13.14
CA ALA A 176 13.03 2.24 -13.64
C ALA A 176 13.09 2.25 -15.17
N LEU A 177 12.09 2.85 -15.79
CA LEU A 177 12.13 3.15 -17.21
C LEU A 177 13.10 4.31 -17.45
N PRO A 178 13.91 4.27 -18.52
CA PRO A 178 14.70 5.41 -18.98
C PRO A 178 13.88 6.71 -19.08
N GLU A 179 12.69 6.63 -19.68
CA GLU A 179 11.79 7.77 -19.86
C GLU A 179 10.37 7.43 -19.37
N PRO A 180 9.69 8.34 -18.65
CA PRO A 180 8.33 8.13 -18.19
C PRO A 180 7.36 8.00 -19.37
N ILE A 181 6.47 7.00 -19.34
CA ILE A 181 5.50 6.75 -20.42
C ILE A 181 4.15 7.32 -20.02
N PRO A 182 3.63 8.37 -20.69
CA PRO A 182 2.34 8.96 -20.35
C PRO A 182 1.19 7.94 -20.42
N ALA A 183 0.40 7.88 -19.36
CA ALA A 183 -0.76 7.00 -19.27
C ALA A 183 -1.78 7.53 -18.27
N LYS A 184 -3.07 7.43 -18.60
CA LYS A 184 -4.14 7.65 -17.64
C LYS A 184 -4.15 6.51 -16.63
N GLY A 185 -4.03 6.83 -15.34
CA GLY A 185 -4.12 5.86 -14.26
C GLY A 185 -5.56 5.47 -13.91
N ASP A 186 -5.69 4.40 -13.12
CA ASP A 186 -6.97 3.93 -12.60
C ASP A 186 -6.81 3.30 -11.20
N LEU A 187 -7.92 3.08 -10.50
CA LEU A 187 -7.93 2.47 -9.17
C LEU A 187 -7.72 0.95 -9.23
N GLY A 188 -6.97 0.43 -8.26
CA GLY A 188 -6.65 -0.99 -8.19
C GLY A 188 -5.70 -1.44 -9.30
N PHE A 189 -5.72 -2.74 -9.62
CA PHE A 189 -4.96 -3.27 -10.76
C PHE A 189 -5.73 -3.06 -12.05
N TRP A 190 -5.16 -2.29 -12.97
CA TRP A 190 -5.75 -1.99 -14.27
C TRP A 190 -4.89 -2.51 -15.43
N THR A 191 -5.49 -2.69 -16.60
CA THR A 191 -4.76 -3.07 -17.82
C THR A 191 -4.45 -1.81 -18.61
N PRO A 192 -3.17 -1.47 -18.83
CA PRO A 192 -2.81 -0.37 -19.69
C PRO A 192 -3.24 -0.60 -21.14
N PRO A 193 -3.50 0.48 -21.90
CA PRO A 193 -3.63 0.42 -23.35
C PRO A 193 -2.42 -0.26 -24.02
N ALA A 194 -2.65 -0.88 -25.18
CA ALA A 194 -1.63 -1.66 -25.89
C ALA A 194 -0.40 -0.81 -26.27
N ASP A 195 -0.62 0.42 -26.73
CA ASP A 195 0.44 1.39 -27.06
C ASP A 195 1.34 1.73 -25.85
N VAL A 196 0.76 1.82 -24.66
CA VAL A 196 1.54 2.01 -23.41
C VAL A 196 2.38 0.77 -23.11
N LEU A 197 1.83 -0.44 -23.29
CA LEU A 197 2.58 -1.68 -23.08
C LEU A 197 3.72 -1.83 -24.09
N ASP A 198 3.47 -1.53 -25.36
CA ASP A 198 4.48 -1.58 -26.43
C ASP A 198 5.64 -0.61 -26.14
N ALA A 199 5.33 0.61 -25.70
CA ALA A 199 6.33 1.60 -25.31
C ALA A 199 7.18 1.13 -24.10
N VAL A 200 6.57 0.45 -23.12
CA VAL A 200 7.31 -0.13 -21.98
C VAL A 200 8.27 -1.21 -22.47
N LEU A 201 7.79 -2.12 -23.31
CA LEU A 201 8.58 -3.24 -23.82
C LEU A 201 9.76 -2.76 -24.68
N ALA A 202 9.59 -1.70 -25.47
CA ALA A 202 10.66 -1.08 -26.23
C ALA A 202 11.80 -0.64 -25.29
N GLN A 203 11.49 0.12 -24.24
CA GLN A 203 12.50 0.59 -23.29
C GLN A 203 13.16 -0.54 -22.47
N GLN A 204 12.41 -1.61 -22.14
CA GLN A 204 12.99 -2.76 -21.41
C GLN A 204 13.94 -3.60 -22.26
N THR A 205 13.79 -3.60 -23.58
CA THR A 205 14.67 -4.33 -24.50
C THR A 205 15.98 -3.60 -24.69
N GLU A 206 15.94 -2.27 -24.78
CA GLU A 206 17.12 -1.41 -24.90
C GLU A 206 18.00 -1.44 -23.63
N ALA A 207 17.38 -1.51 -22.44
CA ALA A 207 18.11 -1.59 -21.17
C ALA A 207 18.77 -2.95 -20.90
N ALA A 208 18.47 -3.98 -21.69
CA ALA A 208 18.99 -5.34 -21.54
C ALA A 208 20.16 -5.66 -22.50
N GLN A 209 20.53 -4.71 -23.36
CA GLN A 209 21.67 -4.77 -24.29
C GLN A 209 22.88 -4.03 -23.70
#